data_AF-H5UUX9-F1
#
_entry.id   AF-H5UUX9-F1
#
_cell.length_a   1.000
_cell.length_b   1.000
_cell.length_c   1.000
_cell.angle_alpha   90.00
_cell.angle_beta   90.00
_cell.angle_gamma   90.00
#
_symmetry.space_group_name_H-M   'P 1'
#
loop_
_entity.id
_entity.type
_entity.pdbx_description
1 polymer ?
#
loop_
_entity_poly.entity_id
_entity_poly.type
_entity_poly.pdbx_seq_one_letter_code
_entity_poly.pdbx_strand_id
1 'polypeptide(L)'
;MRAGRVVRVTGSSVSRGAEGVRVPLQRHYSRNTWRTVNSGVIRASGAFMLTAQPPRKGMNTYRVQVAPQGPWARSTSRPFVIRGR
;
A
#
# COMPACT_ATOMS: atom_id res chain seq x y z
N MET A 1 -21.40 -2.21 9.99
CA MET A 1 -20.39 -1.16 9.74
C MET A 1 -20.41 -0.80 8.26
N ARG A 2 -20.66 0.45 7.86
CA ARG A 2 -20.56 0.84 6.44
C ARG A 2 -19.10 0.99 6.08
N ALA A 3 -18.57 0.07 5.27
CA ALA A 3 -17.22 0.18 4.73
C ALA A 3 -17.16 1.40 3.80
N GLY A 4 -16.16 2.27 3.97
CA GLY A 4 -16.06 3.52 3.21
C GLY A 4 -15.88 3.31 1.70
N ARG A 5 -15.90 4.38 0.92
CA ARG A 5 -15.63 4.32 -0.54
C ARG A 5 -14.27 3.68 -0.81
N VAL A 6 -14.20 2.77 -1.78
CA VAL A 6 -12.94 2.20 -2.27
C VAL A 6 -12.17 3.27 -3.05
N VAL A 7 -10.91 3.48 -2.68
CA VAL A 7 -9.99 4.46 -3.29
C VAL A 7 -8.85 3.72 -3.98
N ARG A 8 -8.56 4.10 -5.22
CA ARG A 8 -7.41 3.58 -5.97
C ARG A 8 -6.13 4.26 -5.49
N VAL A 9 -5.10 3.46 -5.22
CA VAL A 9 -3.75 3.91 -4.87
C VAL A 9 -2.81 3.41 -5.96
N THR A 10 -2.10 4.33 -6.61
CA THR A 10 -1.14 3.99 -7.67
C THR A 10 0.27 4.38 -7.24
N GLY A 11 1.24 3.62 -7.73
CA GLY A 11 2.64 3.95 -7.56
C GLY A 11 3.50 3.23 -8.59
N SER A 12 4.78 3.54 -8.58
CA SER A 12 5.79 2.93 -9.44
C SER A 12 7.03 2.57 -8.63
N SER A 13 7.67 1.47 -9.01
CA SER A 13 9.00 1.11 -8.54
C SER A 13 10.06 1.85 -9.34
N VAL A 14 11.15 2.21 -8.67
CA VAL A 14 12.36 2.74 -9.31
C VAL A 14 13.29 1.62 -9.79
N SER A 15 13.07 0.38 -9.34
CA SER A 15 13.89 -0.77 -9.70
C SER A 15 13.37 -1.43 -10.97
N ARG A 16 14.18 -1.43 -12.03
CA ARG A 16 13.93 -2.22 -13.25
C ARG A 16 13.88 -3.71 -12.93
N GLY A 17 12.97 -4.45 -13.57
CA GLY A 17 12.86 -5.90 -13.41
C GLY A 17 12.18 -6.37 -12.12
N ALA A 18 11.63 -5.46 -11.30
CA ALA A 18 10.88 -5.82 -10.10
C ALA A 18 9.48 -6.39 -10.39
N GLU A 19 9.23 -6.87 -11.60
CA GLU A 19 7.94 -7.47 -11.99
C GLU A 19 7.61 -8.67 -11.10
N GLY A 20 6.33 -8.81 -10.74
CA GLY A 20 5.85 -9.88 -9.88
C GLY A 20 6.10 -9.67 -8.38
N VAL A 21 6.93 -8.69 -8.00
CA VAL A 21 7.15 -8.37 -6.58
C VAL A 21 5.84 -7.91 -5.95
N ARG A 22 5.49 -8.54 -4.84
CA ARG A 22 4.28 -8.22 -4.09
C ARG A 22 4.45 -6.90 -3.35
N VAL A 23 3.43 -6.05 -3.46
CA VAL A 23 3.37 -4.71 -2.87
C VAL A 23 2.24 -4.65 -1.85
N PRO A 24 2.51 -4.87 -0.55
CA PRO A 24 1.51 -4.73 0.51
C PRO A 24 1.15 -3.27 0.78
N LEU A 25 -0.14 -2.97 0.81
CA LEU A 25 -0.70 -1.75 1.37
C LEU A 25 -0.96 -1.96 2.86
N GLN A 26 -0.34 -1.14 3.69
CA GLN A 26 -0.53 -1.15 5.14
C GLN A 26 -1.31 0.07 5.61
N ARG A 27 -2.15 -0.12 6.63
CA ARG A 27 -2.85 0.95 7.35
C ARG A 27 -2.29 1.07 8.76
N HIS A 28 -2.15 2.30 9.25
CA HIS A 28 -1.80 2.60 10.63
C HIS A 28 -3.01 2.45 11.56
N TYR A 29 -2.84 1.79 12.70
CA TYR A 29 -3.91 1.58 13.68
C TYR A 29 -3.68 2.38 14.96
N SER A 30 -2.56 2.15 15.64
CA SER A 30 -2.20 2.75 16.93
C SER A 30 -0.72 2.48 17.20
N ARG A 31 -0.05 3.28 18.05
CA ARG A 31 1.33 3.09 18.56
C ARG A 31 2.23 2.24 17.64
N ASN A 32 2.56 2.79 16.46
CA ASN A 32 3.45 2.19 15.47
C ASN A 32 3.02 0.82 14.89
N THR A 33 1.76 0.44 15.06
CA THR A 33 1.17 -0.78 14.54
C THR A 33 0.63 -0.53 13.14
N TRP A 34 1.19 -1.27 12.19
CA TRP A 34 0.80 -1.26 10.78
C TRP A 34 0.28 -2.64 10.39
N ARG A 35 -0.88 -2.70 9.74
CA ARG A 35 -1.45 -3.96 9.26
C ARG A 35 -1.66 -3.91 7.76
N THR A 36 -1.30 -4.99 7.08
CA THR A 36 -1.61 -5.18 5.66
C THR A 36 -3.12 -5.25 5.49
N VAL A 37 -3.67 -4.38 4.65
CA VAL A 37 -5.10 -4.30 4.34
C VAL A 37 -5.41 -4.67 2.90
N ASN A 38 -4.40 -4.62 2.03
CA ASN A 38 -4.48 -5.08 0.65
C ASN A 38 -3.06 -5.36 0.13
N SER A 39 -2.95 -5.99 -1.04
CA SER A 39 -1.70 -6.14 -1.75
C SER A 39 -1.94 -6.17 -3.26
N GLY A 40 -0.90 -5.82 -4.01
CA GLY A 40 -0.87 -5.96 -5.46
C GLY A 40 0.50 -6.47 -5.88
N VAL A 41 0.77 -6.44 -7.17
CA VAL A 41 2.07 -6.79 -7.75
C VAL A 41 2.56 -5.66 -8.65
N ILE A 42 3.88 -5.54 -8.73
CA ILE A 42 4.53 -4.69 -9.73
C ILE A 42 4.36 -5.36 -11.10
N ARG A 43 3.90 -4.59 -12.09
CA ARG A 43 3.77 -5.03 -13.49
C ARG A 43 5.11 -4.87 -14.22
N ALA A 44 5.24 -5.47 -15.41
CA ALA A 44 6.39 -5.28 -16.30
C ALA A 44 6.83 -3.79 -16.46
N SER A 45 5.86 -2.87 -16.48
CA SER A 45 6.12 -1.42 -16.59
C SER A 45 6.70 -0.76 -15.33
N GLY A 46 6.92 -1.53 -14.25
CA GLY A 46 7.29 -1.02 -12.92
C GLY A 46 6.13 -0.39 -12.13
N ALA A 47 4.94 -0.27 -12.73
CA ALA A 47 3.77 0.31 -12.07
C ALA A 47 3.00 -0.72 -11.24
N PHE A 48 2.36 -0.26 -10.17
CA PHE A 48 1.43 -1.07 -9.39
C PHE A 48 0.16 -0.27 -9.04
N MET A 49 -0.92 -1.00 -8.79
CA MET A 49 -2.19 -0.47 -8.35
C MET A 49 -2.67 -1.26 -7.14
N LEU A 50 -3.13 -0.54 -6.13
CA LEU A 50 -3.72 -1.07 -4.90
C LEU A 50 -5.07 -0.41 -4.71
N THR A 51 -5.93 -1.03 -3.91
CA THR A 51 -7.17 -0.41 -3.45
C THR A 51 -7.18 -0.27 -1.94
N ALA A 52 -7.64 0.87 -1.46
CA ALA A 52 -7.79 1.16 -0.06
C ALA A 52 -9.27 1.36 0.25
N GLN A 53 -9.75 0.74 1.32
CA GLN A 53 -11.06 1.02 1.87
C GLN A 53 -10.91 1.60 3.28
N PRO A 54 -11.13 2.92 3.47
CA PRO A 54 -11.14 3.52 4.79
C PRO A 54 -12.28 2.93 5.64
N PRO A 55 -11.99 2.38 6.83
CA PRO A 55 -13.01 1.74 7.67
C PRO A 55 -13.87 2.76 8.44
N ARG A 56 -13.41 4.01 8.55
CA ARG A 56 -14.05 5.06 9.35
C ARG A 56 -13.93 6.41 8.67
N LYS A 57 -14.85 7.30 9.02
CA LYS A 57 -14.80 8.72 8.63
C LYS A 57 -13.52 9.38 9.15
N GLY A 58 -13.02 10.35 8.40
CA GLY A 58 -11.82 11.12 8.77
C GLY A 58 -10.53 10.61 8.13
N MET A 59 -9.40 11.01 8.69
CA MET A 59 -8.07 10.72 8.14
C MET A 59 -7.62 9.31 8.54
N ASN A 60 -7.28 8.51 7.53
CA ASN A 60 -6.72 7.17 7.71
C ASN A 60 -5.33 7.16 7.06
N THR A 61 -4.30 6.84 7.84
CA THR A 61 -2.91 6.83 7.38
C THR A 61 -2.54 5.46 6.83
N TYR A 62 -1.87 5.45 5.67
CA TYR A 62 -1.42 4.28 4.94
C TYR A 62 0.05 4.40 4.57
N ARG A 63 0.67 3.27 4.25
CA ARG A 63 1.99 3.19 3.61
C ARG A 63 2.06 1.95 2.75
N VAL A 64 2.99 1.94 1.81
CA VAL A 64 3.43 0.71 1.15
C VAL A 64 4.66 0.21 1.88
N GLN A 65 4.68 -1.07 2.27
CA GLN A 65 5.89 -1.70 2.81
C GLN A 65 6.09 -3.05 2.15
N VAL A 66 7.18 -3.16 1.39
CA VAL A 66 7.61 -4.37 0.72
C VAL A 66 8.63 -5.06 1.63
N ALA A 67 8.34 -6.30 2.04
CA ALA A 67 9.32 -7.15 2.72
C ALA A 67 10.38 -7.64 1.71
N PRO A 68 11.57 -8.05 2.16
CA PRO A 68 12.57 -8.62 1.27
C PRO A 68 11.97 -9.76 0.43
N GLN A 69 12.21 -9.73 -0.87
CA GLN A 69 11.65 -10.70 -1.82
C GLN A 69 12.69 -11.00 -2.91
N GLY A 70 13.31 -12.18 -2.85
CA GLY A 70 14.44 -12.51 -3.71
C GLY A 70 15.57 -11.47 -3.59
N PRO A 71 16.04 -10.87 -4.71
CA PRO A 71 17.11 -9.88 -4.68
C PRO A 71 16.66 -8.49 -4.19
N TRP A 72 15.35 -8.28 -3.96
CA TRP A 72 14.81 -6.97 -3.61
C TRP A 72 14.83 -6.75 -2.10
N ALA A 73 15.58 -5.73 -1.67
CA ALA A 73 15.62 -5.32 -0.27
C ALA A 73 14.27 -4.78 0.23
N ARG A 74 14.13 -4.70 1.56
CA ARG A 74 12.96 -4.06 2.18
C ARG A 74 12.86 -2.61 1.71
N SER A 75 11.66 -2.19 1.32
CA SER A 75 11.37 -0.80 0.94
C SER A 75 10.06 -0.34 1.56
N THR A 76 9.99 0.93 1.96
CA THR A 76 8.82 1.54 2.59
C THR A 76 8.57 2.92 1.99
N SER A 77 7.33 3.20 1.59
CA SER A 77 6.95 4.54 1.14
C SER A 77 6.87 5.51 2.32
N ARG A 78 6.93 6.82 2.02
CA ARG A 78 6.42 7.81 2.98
C ARG A 78 4.96 7.50 3.32
N PRO A 79 4.53 7.64 4.58
CA PRO A 79 3.12 7.55 4.93
C PRO A 79 2.28 8.58 4.17
N PHE A 80 1.06 8.21 3.80
CA PHE A 80 0.10 9.08 3.13
C PHE A 80 -1.30 8.87 3.71
N VAL A 81 -2.20 9.85 3.50
CA VAL A 81 -3.52 9.85 4.12
C VAL A 81 -4.61 9.68 3.07
N ILE A 82 -5.60 8.83 3.37
CA ILE A 82 -6.84 8.72 2.61
C ILE A 82 -8.00 9.13 3.53
N ARG A 83 -8.80 10.09 3.08
CA ARG A 83 -9.96 10.57 3.84
C ARG A 83 -11.17 9.65 3.59
N GLY A 84 -11.62 8.98 4.64
CA GLY A 84 -12.89 8.26 4.65
C GLY A 84 -14.06 9.24 4.76
N ARG A 85 -15.12 9.01 3.98
CA ARG A 85 -16.38 9.76 4.01
C ARG A 85 -17.50 8.89 4.55
#